data_AF-A0A6B3IMF3-F1
#
_entry.id   AF-A0A6B3IMF3-F1
#
_cell.length_a   1.000
_cell.length_b   1.000
_cell.length_c   1.000
_cell.angle_alpha   90.00
_cell.angle_beta   90.00
_cell.angle_gamma   90.00
#
_symmetry.space_group_name_H-M   'P 1'
#
loop_
_entity.id
_entity.type
_entity.pdbx_description
1 polymer ?
#
loop_
_entity_poly.entity_id
_entity_poly.type
_entity_poly.pdbx_seq_one_letter_code
_entity_poly.pdbx_strand_id
1 'polypeptide(L)'
;RAVARAVVWAREEPAGGGPLAALAAGVRAAGGAEGPEALVVLSADLPFLDQAAVHALLGRLAEGEADAVLARDADGRDQPLVGAYRRGPLARALDEIRAEEGDLTGLPLRRLTSRLAKAHLVERPDAPVSFDCDTWGDLAAARARIREHGHVLNEWILAAKEELGIDLDVDIRLLLDLARDAAHGVERPAAPLTTFLVGYAAGRAGGGPEAVAEAARKAAVLAERWAAEVPPEPGAGTG
;
A
#
# COMPACT_ATOMS: atom_id res chain seq x y z
N ARG A 1 20.79 -9.68 10.44
CA ARG A 1 19.53 -9.70 9.66
C ARG A 1 19.91 -9.61 8.19
N ALA A 2 19.45 -10.53 7.34
CA ALA A 2 19.74 -10.45 5.91
C ALA A 2 19.04 -9.23 5.31
N VAL A 3 19.75 -8.45 4.50
CA VAL A 3 19.26 -7.22 3.86
C VAL A 3 19.61 -7.30 2.38
N ALA A 4 18.66 -6.96 1.51
CA ALA A 4 18.85 -7.04 0.05
C ALA A 4 19.86 -6.01 -0.49
N ARG A 5 20.21 -5.02 0.33
CA ARG A 5 21.14 -3.92 0.03
C ARG A 5 21.89 -3.54 1.29
N ALA A 6 23.10 -3.00 1.13
CA ALA A 6 23.89 -2.53 2.26
C ALA A 6 23.11 -1.42 3.01
N VAL A 7 22.99 -1.57 4.32
CA VAL A 7 22.34 -0.59 5.20
C VAL A 7 23.24 -0.30 6.40
N VAL A 8 23.22 0.94 6.85
CA VAL A 8 23.86 1.36 8.09
C VAL A 8 22.81 1.32 9.18
N TRP A 9 23.09 0.55 10.24
CA TRP A 9 22.22 0.48 11.41
C TRP A 9 22.63 1.52 12.43
N ALA A 10 21.65 2.25 12.95
CA ALA A 10 21.83 3.19 14.05
C ALA A 10 20.79 2.91 15.13
N ARG A 11 21.17 3.17 16.37
CA ARG A 11 20.28 3.12 17.53
C ARG A 11 20.59 4.33 18.41
N GLU A 12 19.56 4.92 18.98
CA GLU A 12 19.69 5.92 20.02
C GLU A 12 20.33 5.34 21.29
N GLU A 13 20.96 6.22 22.05
CA GLU A 13 21.58 5.90 23.33
C GLU A 13 21.13 6.98 24.35
N PRO A 14 20.49 6.60 25.47
CA PRO A 14 20.10 5.22 25.83
C PRO A 14 19.02 4.64 24.91
N ALA A 15 19.04 3.32 24.73
CA ALA A 15 18.03 2.62 23.93
C ALA A 15 16.63 2.85 24.53
N GLY A 16 15.63 3.08 23.68
CA GLY A 16 14.29 3.45 24.12
C GLY A 16 14.14 4.95 24.42
N GLY A 17 15.07 5.78 23.96
CA GLY A 17 15.03 7.24 24.12
C GLY A 17 13.95 7.95 23.33
N GLY A 18 13.11 7.22 22.59
CA GLY A 18 11.97 7.78 21.85
C GLY A 18 12.34 8.31 20.47
N PRO A 19 11.35 8.82 19.73
CA PRO A 19 11.47 9.08 18.29
C PRO A 19 12.44 10.21 17.96
N LEU A 20 12.55 11.26 18.78
CA LEU A 20 13.51 12.34 18.52
C LEU A 20 14.96 11.87 18.69
N ALA A 21 15.24 11.09 19.73
CA ALA A 21 16.56 10.51 19.95
C ALA A 21 16.94 9.53 18.83
N ALA A 22 15.98 8.68 18.40
CA ALA A 22 16.17 7.75 17.28
C ALA A 22 16.47 8.48 15.96
N LEU A 23 15.72 9.54 15.66
CA LEU A 23 15.97 10.39 14.49
C LEU A 23 17.38 10.99 14.54
N ALA A 24 17.78 11.55 15.68
CA ALA A 24 19.11 12.14 15.83
C ALA A 24 20.25 11.12 15.67
N ALA A 25 20.05 9.89 16.14
CA ALA A 25 21.00 8.79 15.91
C ALA A 25 21.10 8.42 14.42
N GLY A 26 19.96 8.36 13.73
CA GLY A 26 19.90 8.13 12.28
C GLY A 26 20.59 9.22 11.47
N VAL A 27 20.34 10.50 11.77
CA VAL A 27 20.99 11.65 11.10
C VAL A 27 22.50 11.59 11.26
N ARG A 28 22.99 11.26 12.47
CA ARG A 28 24.43 11.12 12.74
C ARG A 28 25.05 9.98 11.93
N ALA A 29 24.41 8.82 11.90
CA ALA A 29 24.87 7.67 11.11
C ALA A 29 24.83 7.94 9.60
N ALA A 30 23.90 8.78 9.15
CA ALA A 30 23.80 9.24 7.76
C ALA A 30 24.77 10.40 7.42
N GLY A 31 25.85 10.57 8.17
CA GLY A 31 26.91 11.56 7.91
C GLY A 31 26.73 12.91 8.61
N GLY A 32 25.82 13.05 9.58
CA GLY A 32 25.68 14.26 10.38
C GLY A 32 25.40 15.51 9.54
N ALA A 33 26.26 16.53 9.62
CA ALA A 33 26.14 17.75 8.81
C ALA A 33 26.78 17.62 7.40
N GLU A 34 27.60 16.61 7.17
CA GLU A 34 28.44 16.47 5.96
C GLU A 34 27.82 15.57 4.88
N GLY A 35 26.68 14.95 5.16
CA GLY A 35 25.98 14.10 4.19
C GLY A 35 25.21 14.88 3.11
N PRO A 36 24.44 14.18 2.23
CA PRO A 36 23.63 14.80 1.19
C PRO A 36 22.67 15.88 1.73
N GLU A 37 22.44 16.93 0.94
CA GLU A 37 21.65 18.10 1.35
C GLU A 37 20.24 17.73 1.84
N ALA A 38 19.59 16.76 1.17
CA ALA A 38 18.27 16.27 1.53
C ALA A 38 18.35 14.94 2.30
N LEU A 39 17.52 14.83 3.33
CA LEU A 39 17.28 13.61 4.11
C LEU A 39 15.80 13.27 4.05
N VAL A 40 15.47 12.01 3.73
CA VAL A 40 14.10 11.51 3.83
C VAL A 40 13.99 10.65 5.08
N VAL A 41 13.00 10.97 5.92
CA VAL A 41 12.68 10.26 7.15
C VAL A 41 11.36 9.55 6.94
N LEU A 42 11.37 8.23 7.16
CA LEU A 42 10.25 7.33 6.92
C LEU A 42 10.07 6.42 8.14
N SER A 43 8.85 6.26 8.62
CA SER A 43 8.50 5.18 9.54
C SER A 43 8.58 3.82 8.82
N ALA A 44 8.79 2.75 9.58
CA ALA A 44 9.04 1.41 9.03
C ALA A 44 7.76 0.65 8.68
N ASP A 45 6.60 1.17 9.07
CA ASP A 45 5.30 0.50 9.07
C ASP A 45 4.29 1.20 8.15
N LEU A 46 4.79 1.77 7.04
CA LEU A 46 4.01 2.50 6.04
C LEU A 46 3.74 1.60 4.81
N PRO A 47 2.72 0.71 4.82
CA PRO A 47 2.49 -0.28 3.77
C PRO A 47 2.17 0.30 2.39
N PHE A 48 1.77 1.59 2.32
CA PHE A 48 1.37 2.25 1.07
C PHE A 48 2.36 3.31 0.59
N LEU A 49 3.47 3.50 1.31
CA LEU A 49 4.53 4.40 0.86
C LEU A 49 5.21 3.82 -0.38
N ASP A 50 5.29 4.61 -1.45
CA ASP A 50 5.91 4.22 -2.70
C ASP A 50 7.02 5.19 -3.15
N GLN A 51 7.67 4.85 -4.27
CA GLN A 51 8.74 5.67 -4.84
C GLN A 51 8.23 7.04 -5.31
N ALA A 52 6.98 7.12 -5.79
CA ALA A 52 6.40 8.37 -6.27
C ALA A 52 6.20 9.37 -5.12
N ALA A 53 5.77 8.89 -3.95
CA ALA A 53 5.64 9.68 -2.74
C ALA A 53 6.99 10.26 -2.28
N VAL A 54 8.05 9.44 -2.26
CA VAL A 54 9.40 9.89 -1.91
C VAL A 54 9.90 10.94 -2.89
N HIS A 55 9.70 10.75 -4.20
CA HIS A 55 10.05 11.76 -5.20
C HIS A 55 9.25 13.05 -5.06
N ALA A 56 7.96 12.97 -4.72
CA ALA A 56 7.12 14.16 -4.51
C ALA A 56 7.59 14.98 -3.29
N LEU A 57 7.96 14.31 -2.19
CA LEU A 57 8.53 14.97 -1.01
C LEU A 57 9.84 15.70 -1.36
N LEU A 58 10.75 15.02 -2.08
CA LEU A 58 12.03 15.59 -2.49
C LEU A 58 11.87 16.73 -3.52
N GLY A 59 10.98 16.58 -4.50
CA GLY A 59 10.70 17.61 -5.50
C GLY A 59 10.17 18.88 -4.86
N ARG A 60 9.19 18.76 -3.95
CA ARG A 60 8.66 19.89 -3.19
C ARG A 60 9.70 20.57 -2.32
N LEU A 61 10.62 19.80 -1.74
CA LEU A 61 11.72 20.37 -0.94
C LEU A 61 12.69 21.16 -1.83
N ALA A 62 12.99 20.65 -3.02
CA ALA A 62 13.90 21.29 -3.96
C ALA A 62 13.30 22.57 -4.59
N GLU A 63 11.99 22.63 -4.80
CA GLU A 63 11.29 23.78 -5.38
C GLU A 63 11.10 24.96 -4.41
N GLY A 64 11.21 24.72 -3.09
CA GLY A 64 10.89 25.71 -2.07
C GLY A 64 12.02 26.03 -1.11
N GLU A 65 11.83 27.08 -0.32
CA GLU A 65 12.77 27.54 0.72
C GLU A 65 12.50 26.89 2.09
N ALA A 66 11.61 25.90 2.15
CA ALA A 66 11.28 25.23 3.41
C ALA A 66 12.45 24.38 3.92
N ASP A 67 12.59 24.33 5.24
CA ASP A 67 13.54 23.44 5.92
C ASP A 67 13.06 21.98 5.89
N ALA A 68 11.75 21.77 5.82
CA ALA A 68 11.15 20.44 5.75
C ALA A 68 9.84 20.44 4.94
N VAL A 69 9.61 19.35 4.22
CA VAL A 69 8.32 19.00 3.61
C VAL A 69 7.79 17.77 4.33
N LEU A 70 6.66 17.91 5.02
CA LEU A 70 6.02 16.80 5.74
C LEU A 70 4.80 16.32 4.96
N ALA A 71 4.57 15.01 4.95
CA ALA A 71 3.26 14.49 4.60
C ALA A 71 2.23 15.02 5.60
N ARG A 72 1.02 15.26 5.09
CA ARG A 72 -0.10 15.73 5.88
C ARG A 72 -1.32 14.88 5.55
N ASP A 73 -1.81 14.19 6.56
CA ASP A 73 -2.96 13.30 6.44
C ASP A 73 -4.27 14.06 6.14
N ALA A 74 -5.34 13.31 5.90
CA ALA A 74 -6.66 13.85 5.60
C ALA A 74 -7.25 14.71 6.74
N ASP A 75 -6.82 14.49 7.98
CA ASP A 75 -7.23 15.27 9.16
C ASP A 75 -6.37 16.55 9.33
N GLY A 76 -5.43 16.79 8.43
CA GLY A 76 -4.56 17.96 8.45
C GLY A 76 -3.39 17.85 9.42
N ARG A 77 -3.08 16.66 9.94
CA ARG A 77 -1.99 16.45 10.88
C ARG A 77 -0.67 16.27 10.14
N ASP A 78 0.36 16.96 10.63
CA ASP A 78 1.72 16.78 10.15
C ASP A 78 2.22 15.39 10.55
N GLN A 79 2.95 14.73 9.64
CA GLN A 79 3.54 13.42 9.84
C GLN A 79 5.08 13.55 9.81
N PRO A 80 5.75 13.83 10.95
CA PRO A 80 7.18 14.13 10.98
C PRO A 80 8.08 12.94 10.63
N LEU A 81 7.54 11.71 10.71
CA LEU A 81 8.24 10.50 10.28
C LEU A 81 7.89 10.11 8.85
N VAL A 82 7.25 11.00 8.09
CA VAL A 82 6.99 10.85 6.66
C VAL A 82 7.30 12.19 5.99
N GLY A 83 8.60 12.49 5.82
CA GLY A 83 9.01 13.81 5.36
C GLY A 83 10.41 13.88 4.77
N ALA A 84 10.63 14.92 3.97
CA ALA A 84 11.94 15.30 3.46
C ALA A 84 12.43 16.56 4.20
N TYR A 85 13.70 16.56 4.57
CA TYR A 85 14.32 17.58 5.41
C TYR A 85 15.61 18.09 4.76
N ARG A 86 15.85 19.40 4.83
CA ARG A 86 17.17 19.97 4.58
C ARG A 86 18.07 19.64 5.75
N ARG A 87 19.21 19.03 5.46
CA ARG A 87 20.16 18.52 6.45
C ARG A 87 20.68 19.61 7.38
N GLY A 88 21.09 20.76 6.84
CA GLY A 88 21.66 21.86 7.62
C GLY A 88 20.71 22.36 8.72
N PRO A 89 19.49 22.83 8.37
CA PRO A 89 18.47 23.20 9.34
C PRO A 89 18.10 22.07 10.31
N LEU A 90 17.93 20.84 9.83
CA LEU A 90 17.63 19.68 10.68
C LEU A 90 18.70 19.42 11.74
N ALA A 91 19.98 19.39 11.34
CA ALA A 91 21.09 19.15 12.25
C ALA A 91 21.23 20.28 13.29
N ARG A 92 21.14 21.54 12.85
CA ARG A 92 21.18 22.70 13.76
C ARG A 92 20.07 22.65 14.80
N ALA A 93 18.83 22.39 14.38
CA ALA A 93 17.70 22.32 15.30
C ALA A 93 17.86 21.17 16.32
N LEU A 94 18.43 20.04 15.94
CA LEU A 94 18.73 18.93 16.86
C LEU A 94 19.80 19.31 17.90
N ASP A 95 20.84 20.04 17.47
CA ASP A 95 21.92 20.49 18.35
C ASP A 95 21.43 21.58 19.32
N GLU A 96 20.61 22.52 18.84
CA GLU A 96 19.95 23.54 19.67
C GLU A 96 19.08 22.91 20.75
N ILE A 97 18.23 21.94 20.39
CA ILE A 97 17.39 21.22 21.37
C ILE A 97 18.27 20.54 22.42
N ARG A 98 19.34 19.86 22.01
CA ARG A 98 20.24 19.19 22.94
C ARG A 98 20.93 20.18 23.88
N ALA A 99 21.33 21.35 23.37
CA ALA A 99 21.95 22.38 24.19
C ALA A 99 20.97 22.96 25.24
N GLU A 100 19.68 23.07 24.89
CA GLU A 100 18.64 23.58 25.77
C GLU A 100 18.15 22.56 26.81
N GLU A 101 17.93 21.31 26.40
CA GLU A 101 17.28 20.27 27.22
C GLU A 101 18.31 19.30 27.86
N GLY A 102 19.60 19.43 27.50
CA GLY A 102 20.70 18.56 27.93
C GLY A 102 20.83 17.29 27.09
N ASP A 103 19.72 16.59 26.83
CA ASP A 103 19.66 15.44 25.92
C ASP A 103 18.35 15.41 25.10
N LEU A 104 18.19 14.38 24.25
CA LEU A 104 17.01 14.22 23.37
C LEU A 104 16.04 13.12 23.82
N THR A 105 16.29 12.51 24.98
CA THR A 105 15.60 11.33 25.51
C THR A 105 14.18 11.70 25.92
N GLY A 106 13.19 10.93 25.45
CA GLY A 106 11.78 11.11 25.79
C GLY A 106 11.13 12.36 25.18
N LEU A 107 11.88 13.15 24.41
CA LEU A 107 11.36 14.37 23.80
C LEU A 107 10.50 14.06 22.56
N PRO A 108 9.37 14.76 22.38
CA PRO A 108 8.51 14.57 21.21
C PRO A 108 9.10 15.23 19.96
N LEU A 109 8.87 14.65 18.78
CA LEU A 109 9.27 15.22 17.48
C LEU A 109 8.70 16.63 17.23
N ARG A 110 7.63 17.03 17.93
CA ARG A 110 7.08 18.39 17.86
C ARG A 110 8.10 19.45 18.27
N ARG A 111 9.04 19.14 19.19
CA ARG A 111 10.13 20.06 19.57
C ARG A 111 11.02 20.41 18.38
N LEU A 112 11.31 19.42 17.54
CA LEU A 112 12.07 19.62 16.32
C LEU A 112 11.26 20.37 15.27
N THR A 113 10.08 19.88 14.94
CA THR A 113 9.28 20.43 13.84
C THR A 113 8.75 21.84 14.11
N SER A 114 8.70 22.30 15.37
CA SER A 114 8.36 23.69 15.70
C SER A 114 9.50 24.69 15.42
N ARG A 115 10.74 24.21 15.22
CA ARG A 115 11.92 25.04 14.92
C ARG A 115 12.23 25.12 13.42
N LEU A 116 11.49 24.40 12.58
CA LEU A 116 11.72 24.32 11.14
C LEU A 116 10.64 25.09 10.38
N ALA A 117 11.02 25.79 9.32
CA ALA A 117 10.09 26.28 8.32
C ALA A 117 9.54 25.07 7.53
N LYS A 118 8.22 24.86 7.59
CA LYS A 118 7.57 23.68 7.03
C LYS A 118 6.73 24.02 5.81
N ALA A 119 6.86 23.20 4.78
CA ALA A 119 5.87 23.03 3.73
C ALA A 119 5.23 21.63 3.86
N HIS A 120 4.17 21.40 3.09
CA HIS A 120 3.37 20.18 3.20
C HIS A 120 3.15 19.53 1.84
N LEU A 121 3.19 18.21 1.85
CA LEU A 121 2.65 17.36 0.81
C LEU A 121 1.32 16.80 1.33
N VAL A 122 0.21 17.31 0.79
CA VAL A 122 -1.13 16.83 1.16
C VAL A 122 -1.34 15.47 0.51
N GLU A 123 -1.73 14.50 1.30
CA GLU A 123 -1.97 13.14 0.81
C GLU A 123 -3.21 13.08 -0.08
N ARG A 124 -3.16 12.20 -1.08
CA ARG A 124 -4.32 11.92 -1.90
C ARG A 124 -5.13 10.80 -1.25
N PRO A 125 -6.48 10.86 -1.23
CA PRO A 125 -7.31 9.84 -0.59
C PRO A 125 -7.10 8.41 -1.13
N ASP A 126 -6.68 8.28 -2.39
CA ASP A 126 -6.38 7.01 -3.04
C ASP A 126 -5.00 6.44 -2.64
N ALA A 127 -4.07 7.29 -2.18
CA ALA A 127 -2.69 6.95 -1.83
C ALA A 127 -2.31 7.53 -0.44
N PRO A 128 -2.77 6.89 0.66
CA PRO A 128 -2.49 7.37 2.03
C PRO A 128 -1.08 6.95 2.47
N VAL A 129 -0.09 7.79 2.17
CA VAL A 129 1.34 7.47 2.35
C VAL A 129 1.78 7.50 3.82
N SER A 130 1.01 8.15 4.70
CA SER A 130 1.22 8.15 6.15
C SER A 130 0.35 7.14 6.90
N PHE A 131 -0.36 6.24 6.23
CA PHE A 131 -1.07 5.18 6.92
C PHE A 131 -0.05 4.27 7.62
N ASP A 132 -0.06 4.28 8.95
CA ASP A 132 0.77 3.44 9.81
C ASP A 132 -0.03 2.25 10.34
N CYS A 133 0.69 1.19 10.73
CA CYS A 133 0.08 -0.05 11.21
C CYS A 133 0.37 -0.21 12.70
N ASP A 134 -0.24 0.65 13.52
CA ASP A 134 -0.09 0.62 14.98
C ASP A 134 -0.90 -0.50 15.65
N THR A 135 -2.03 -0.89 15.03
CA THR A 135 -2.94 -1.88 15.59
C THR A 135 -3.16 -3.08 14.65
N TRP A 136 -3.68 -4.17 15.23
CA TRP A 136 -4.15 -5.31 14.46
C TRP A 136 -5.27 -4.95 13.48
N GLY A 137 -6.09 -3.95 13.82
CA GLY A 137 -7.12 -3.41 12.93
C GLY A 137 -6.51 -2.72 11.71
N ASP A 138 -5.47 -1.92 11.92
CA ASP A 138 -4.76 -1.21 10.85
C ASP A 138 -4.08 -2.18 9.89
N LEU A 139 -3.45 -3.23 10.42
CA LEU A 139 -2.87 -4.29 9.60
C LEU A 139 -3.95 -5.03 8.78
N ALA A 140 -5.13 -5.28 9.34
CA ALA A 140 -6.23 -5.92 8.63
C ALA A 140 -6.79 -5.02 7.51
N ALA A 141 -6.98 -3.73 7.80
CA ALA A 141 -7.39 -2.72 6.83
C ALA A 141 -6.34 -2.57 5.70
N ALA A 142 -5.06 -2.53 6.06
CA ALA A 142 -3.96 -2.49 5.12
C ALA A 142 -3.99 -3.69 4.18
N ARG A 143 -4.12 -4.91 4.74
CA ARG A 143 -4.22 -6.15 3.96
C ARG A 143 -5.45 -6.17 3.06
N ALA A 144 -6.61 -5.70 3.53
CA ALA A 144 -7.82 -5.63 2.71
C ALA A 144 -7.59 -4.72 1.48
N ARG A 145 -7.00 -3.54 1.68
CA ARG A 145 -6.72 -2.60 0.60
C ARG A 145 -5.62 -3.09 -0.36
N ILE A 146 -4.57 -3.74 0.15
CA ILE A 146 -3.56 -4.41 -0.70
C ILE A 146 -4.22 -5.52 -1.54
N ARG A 147 -5.15 -6.28 -0.96
CA ARG A 147 -5.92 -7.34 -1.66
C ARG A 147 -6.80 -6.78 -2.76
N GLU A 148 -7.40 -5.61 -2.57
CA GLU A 148 -8.22 -4.93 -3.59
C GLU A 148 -7.40 -4.45 -4.81
N HIS A 149 -6.08 -4.22 -4.68
CA HIS A 149 -5.23 -3.68 -5.75
C HIS A 149 -4.58 -4.73 -6.69
N GLY A 150 -5.04 -5.99 -6.69
CA GLY A 150 -4.77 -6.96 -7.77
C GLY A 150 -3.49 -7.81 -7.67
N HIS A 151 -2.55 -7.51 -6.78
CA HIS A 151 -1.30 -8.28 -6.62
C HIS A 151 -1.51 -9.62 -5.88
N VAL A 152 -2.40 -9.68 -4.90
CA VAL A 152 -2.62 -10.88 -4.07
C VAL A 152 -3.29 -12.01 -4.85
N LEU A 153 -4.18 -11.69 -5.78
CA LEU A 153 -4.84 -12.72 -6.60
C LEU A 153 -3.83 -13.42 -7.54
N ASN A 154 -2.91 -12.65 -8.13
CA ASN A 154 -1.88 -13.21 -9.00
C ASN A 154 -0.89 -14.08 -8.20
N GLU A 155 -0.43 -13.62 -7.04
CA GLU A 155 0.44 -14.41 -6.15
C GLU A 155 -0.26 -15.68 -5.67
N TRP A 156 -1.53 -15.58 -5.28
CA TRP A 156 -2.33 -16.74 -4.90
C TRP A 156 -2.49 -17.74 -6.04
N ILE A 157 -2.79 -17.27 -7.26
CA ILE A 157 -2.92 -18.13 -8.43
C ILE A 157 -1.59 -18.82 -8.75
N LEU A 158 -0.47 -18.11 -8.68
CA LEU A 158 0.86 -18.71 -8.88
C LEU A 158 1.15 -19.79 -7.82
N ALA A 159 0.93 -19.50 -6.54
CA ALA A 159 1.14 -20.46 -5.46
C ALA A 159 0.21 -21.68 -5.57
N ALA A 160 -1.06 -21.47 -5.91
CA ALA A 160 -2.03 -22.56 -6.10
C ALA A 160 -1.70 -23.43 -7.32
N LYS A 161 -1.22 -22.82 -8.42
CA LYS A 161 -0.74 -23.55 -9.60
C LYS A 161 0.45 -24.44 -9.26
N GLU A 162 1.41 -23.92 -8.49
CA GLU A 162 2.58 -24.67 -8.04
C GLU A 162 2.20 -25.85 -7.15
N GLU A 163 1.38 -25.61 -6.12
CA GLU A 163 0.93 -26.66 -5.18
C GLU A 163 0.11 -27.76 -5.90
N LEU A 164 -0.74 -27.38 -6.86
CA LEU A 164 -1.57 -28.32 -7.61
C LEU A 164 -0.83 -28.97 -8.80
N GLY A 165 0.40 -28.53 -9.11
CA GLY A 165 1.16 -29.01 -10.27
C GLY A 165 0.50 -28.67 -11.62
N ILE A 166 -0.16 -27.52 -11.71
CA ILE A 166 -0.92 -27.09 -12.90
C ILE A 166 -0.16 -25.98 -13.63
N ASP A 167 0.22 -26.23 -14.88
CA ASP A 167 0.67 -25.20 -15.81
C ASP A 167 -0.48 -24.85 -16.77
N LEU A 168 -1.18 -23.75 -16.47
CA LEU A 168 -2.36 -23.32 -17.21
C LEU A 168 -2.37 -21.80 -17.37
N ASP A 169 -1.99 -21.32 -18.55
CA ASP A 169 -1.97 -19.89 -18.87
C ASP A 169 -3.36 -19.41 -19.35
N VAL A 170 -4.28 -19.20 -18.40
CA VAL A 170 -5.68 -18.78 -18.69
C VAL A 170 -5.91 -17.31 -18.41
N ASP A 171 -6.78 -16.71 -19.22
CA ASP A 171 -7.27 -15.36 -18.97
C ASP A 171 -8.15 -15.32 -17.71
N ILE A 172 -7.57 -14.79 -16.63
CA ILE A 172 -8.23 -14.66 -15.32
C ILE A 172 -9.43 -13.70 -15.43
N ARG A 173 -9.34 -12.64 -16.23
CA ARG A 173 -10.43 -11.66 -16.37
C ARG A 173 -11.65 -12.31 -17.01
N LEU A 174 -11.44 -13.11 -18.05
CA LEU A 174 -12.50 -13.88 -18.69
C LEU A 174 -13.28 -14.75 -17.69
N LEU A 175 -12.57 -15.46 -16.80
CA LEU A 175 -13.22 -16.31 -15.79
C LEU A 175 -13.95 -15.51 -14.71
N LEU A 176 -13.39 -14.36 -14.30
CA LEU A 176 -14.02 -13.48 -13.32
C LEU A 176 -15.26 -12.76 -13.87
N ASP A 177 -15.22 -12.35 -15.14
CA ASP A 177 -16.35 -11.74 -15.81
C ASP A 177 -17.47 -12.78 -16.01
N LEU A 178 -17.15 -14.01 -16.43
CA LEU A 178 -18.12 -15.11 -16.46
C LEU A 178 -18.75 -15.38 -15.09
N ALA A 179 -17.94 -15.43 -14.03
CA ALA A 179 -18.44 -15.64 -12.67
C ALA A 179 -19.41 -14.51 -12.27
N ARG A 180 -19.08 -13.26 -12.61
CA ARG A 180 -19.94 -12.10 -12.39
C ARG A 180 -21.27 -12.26 -13.15
N ASP A 181 -21.21 -12.64 -14.42
CA ASP A 181 -22.40 -12.80 -15.27
C ASP A 181 -23.31 -13.91 -14.74
N ALA A 182 -22.75 -15.04 -14.31
CA ALA A 182 -23.51 -16.12 -13.68
C ALA A 182 -24.14 -15.69 -12.34
N ALA A 183 -23.41 -14.95 -11.50
CA ALA A 183 -23.95 -14.44 -10.23
C ALA A 183 -25.12 -13.47 -10.40
N HIS A 184 -25.09 -12.64 -11.45
CA HIS A 184 -26.14 -11.67 -11.73
C HIS A 184 -27.30 -12.24 -12.55
N GLY A 185 -26.99 -13.11 -13.52
CA GLY A 185 -27.96 -13.67 -14.46
C GLY A 185 -28.72 -14.91 -13.97
N VAL A 186 -28.18 -15.60 -12.96
CA VAL A 186 -28.79 -16.82 -12.40
C VAL A 186 -29.07 -16.63 -10.91
N GLU A 187 -28.02 -16.70 -10.07
CA GLU A 187 -28.06 -16.40 -8.64
C GLU A 187 -26.63 -16.35 -8.10
N ARG A 188 -26.41 -15.71 -6.95
CA ARG A 188 -25.06 -15.55 -6.36
C ARG A 188 -24.24 -16.86 -6.27
N PRO A 189 -24.81 -18.01 -5.86
CA PRO A 189 -24.07 -19.28 -5.83
C PRO A 189 -23.61 -19.81 -7.20
N ALA A 190 -24.20 -19.33 -8.31
CA ALA A 190 -23.87 -19.80 -9.65
C ALA A 190 -22.44 -19.42 -10.08
N ALA A 191 -21.87 -18.34 -9.54
CA ALA A 191 -20.51 -17.89 -9.87
C ALA A 191 -19.44 -18.99 -9.67
N PRO A 192 -19.19 -19.51 -8.45
CA PRO A 192 -18.16 -20.52 -8.23
C PRO A 192 -18.48 -21.86 -8.92
N LEU A 193 -19.76 -22.25 -8.99
CA LEU A 193 -20.19 -23.49 -9.63
C LEU A 193 -19.94 -23.48 -11.14
N THR A 194 -20.21 -22.34 -11.79
CA THR A 194 -19.98 -22.16 -13.23
C THR A 194 -18.50 -22.23 -13.55
N THR A 195 -17.64 -21.53 -12.80
CA THR A 195 -16.18 -21.57 -13.02
C THR A 195 -15.59 -22.95 -12.78
N PHE A 196 -16.11 -23.71 -11.81
CA PHE A 196 -15.71 -25.10 -11.58
C PHE A 196 -16.05 -26.00 -12.78
N LEU A 197 -17.29 -25.90 -13.29
CA LEU A 197 -17.74 -26.69 -14.44
C LEU A 197 -16.98 -26.34 -15.72
N VAL A 198 -16.63 -25.06 -15.93
CA VAL A 198 -15.75 -24.63 -17.03
C VAL A 198 -14.38 -25.29 -16.92
N GLY A 199 -13.74 -25.22 -15.75
CA GLY A 199 -12.45 -25.89 -15.51
C GLY A 199 -12.52 -27.39 -15.73
N TYR A 200 -13.58 -28.05 -15.23
CA TYR A 200 -13.80 -29.48 -15.40
C TYR A 200 -14.01 -29.86 -16.88
N ALA A 201 -14.84 -29.10 -17.62
CA ALA A 201 -15.08 -29.33 -19.03
C ALA A 201 -13.83 -29.13 -19.88
N ALA A 202 -13.05 -28.08 -19.60
CA ALA A 202 -11.76 -27.84 -20.25
C ALA A 202 -10.76 -28.96 -19.98
N GLY A 203 -10.66 -29.44 -18.74
CA GLY A 203 -9.84 -30.59 -18.38
C GLY A 203 -10.22 -31.86 -19.15
N ARG A 204 -11.53 -32.09 -19.35
CA ARG A 204 -12.01 -33.22 -20.19
C ARG A 204 -11.71 -33.06 -21.68
N ALA A 205 -11.49 -31.84 -22.16
CA ALA A 205 -11.20 -31.54 -23.56
C ALA A 205 -9.70 -31.56 -23.89
N GLY A 206 -8.84 -32.03 -22.97
CA GLY A 206 -7.39 -32.05 -23.13
C GLY A 206 -6.67 -30.87 -22.47
N GLY A 207 -7.40 -29.98 -21.80
CA GLY A 207 -6.86 -28.85 -21.07
C GLY A 207 -6.41 -27.69 -21.96
N GLY A 208 -5.72 -26.72 -21.35
CA GLY A 208 -5.15 -25.56 -22.05
C GLY A 208 -6.09 -24.34 -22.16
N PRO A 209 -5.52 -23.18 -22.53
CA PRO A 209 -6.25 -21.91 -22.61
C PRO A 209 -7.43 -21.93 -23.57
N GLU A 210 -7.27 -22.57 -24.72
CA GLU A 210 -8.31 -22.62 -25.76
C GLU A 210 -9.53 -23.40 -25.29
N ALA A 211 -9.32 -24.53 -24.61
CA ALA A 211 -10.40 -25.33 -24.06
C ALA A 211 -11.17 -24.58 -22.95
N VAL A 212 -10.45 -23.81 -22.12
CA VAL A 212 -11.05 -22.96 -21.09
C VAL A 212 -11.84 -21.82 -21.72
N ALA A 213 -11.29 -21.13 -22.72
CA ALA A 213 -11.97 -20.04 -23.42
C ALA A 213 -13.25 -20.51 -24.11
N GLU A 214 -13.21 -21.67 -24.77
CA GLU A 214 -14.38 -22.25 -25.43
C GLU A 214 -15.47 -22.69 -24.44
N ALA A 215 -15.08 -23.29 -23.31
CA ALA A 215 -16.01 -23.66 -22.25
C ALA A 215 -16.63 -22.41 -21.57
N ALA A 216 -15.81 -21.38 -21.31
CA ALA A 216 -16.27 -20.12 -20.74
C ALA A 216 -17.26 -19.40 -21.66
N ARG A 217 -16.98 -19.35 -22.96
CA ARG A 217 -17.87 -18.76 -23.97
C ARG A 217 -19.24 -19.45 -24.00
N LYS A 218 -19.29 -20.78 -23.93
CA LYS A 218 -20.55 -21.54 -23.87
C LYS A 218 -21.34 -21.23 -22.60
N ALA A 219 -20.65 -21.14 -21.47
CA ALA A 219 -21.27 -20.82 -20.18
C ALA A 219 -21.79 -19.38 -20.13
N ALA A 220 -21.07 -18.41 -20.70
CA ALA A 220 -21.50 -17.01 -20.79
C ALA A 220 -22.81 -16.87 -21.57
N VAL A 221 -22.88 -17.48 -22.77
CA VAL A 221 -24.10 -17.50 -23.59
C VAL A 221 -25.28 -18.15 -22.85
N LEU A 222 -25.03 -19.15 -22.01
CA LEU A 222 -26.07 -19.78 -21.20
C LEU A 222 -26.55 -18.83 -20.08
N ALA A 223 -25.63 -18.17 -19.38
CA ALA A 223 -25.96 -17.22 -18.32
C ALA A 223 -26.76 -16.01 -18.86
N GLU A 224 -26.41 -15.49 -20.04
CA GLU A 224 -27.15 -14.42 -20.72
C GLU A 224 -28.59 -14.83 -21.04
N ARG A 225 -28.80 -16.06 -21.54
CA ARG A 225 -30.14 -16.57 -21.84
C ARG A 225 -30.97 -16.71 -20.57
N TRP A 226 -30.37 -17.23 -19.51
CA TRP A 226 -31.05 -17.37 -18.23
C TRP A 226 -31.49 -16.02 -17.66
N ALA A 227 -30.61 -15.01 -17.75
CA ALA A 227 -30.91 -13.65 -17.32
C ALA A 227 -32.08 -13.03 -18.11
N ALA A 228 -32.18 -13.34 -19.41
CA ALA A 228 -33.25 -12.85 -20.28
C ALA A 228 -34.60 -13.55 -20.05
N GLU A 229 -34.60 -14.77 -19.47
CA GLU A 229 -35.81 -15.53 -19.15
C GLU A 229 -36.46 -15.10 -17.83
N VAL A 230 -35.71 -14.43 -16.94
CA VAL A 230 -36.26 -13.86 -15.70
C VAL A 230 -37.04 -12.59 -16.05
N PRO A 231 -38.38 -12.55 -15.89
CA PRO A 231 -39.14 -11.32 -16.09
C PRO A 231 -38.68 -10.27 -15.07
N PRO A 232 -38.61 -8.97 -15.43
CA PRO A 232 -38.40 -7.94 -14.42
C PRO A 232 -39.48 -8.07 -13.35
N GLU A 233 -39.09 -7.99 -12.07
CA GLU A 233 -40.06 -8.03 -10.97
C GLU A 233 -41.17 -6.99 -11.25
N PRO A 234 -42.46 -7.36 -11.14
CA PRO A 234 -43.55 -6.41 -11.26
C PRO A 234 -43.47 -5.40 -10.11
N GLY A 235 -42.92 -4.22 -10.43
CA GLY A 235 -43.08 -2.93 -9.76
C GLY A 235 -43.24 -2.92 -8.23
N ALA A 236 -42.16 -2.57 -7.53
CA ALA A 236 -42.28 -1.70 -6.36
C ALA A 236 -42.74 -0.31 -6.84
N GLY A 237 -44.05 -0.15 -7.00
CA GLY A 237 -44.69 1.06 -7.50
C GLY A 237 -46.06 1.29 -6.86
N THR A 238 -46.09 2.25 -5.94
CA THR A 238 -47.23 3.00 -5.38
C THR A 238 -48.28 2.25 -4.54
N GLY A 239 -48.17 2.44 -3.23
CA GLY A 239 -49.20 2.27 -2.22
C GLY A 239 -48.80 2.98 -0.94
#